data_AF-A0A855VX16-F1
#
_entry.id   AF-A0A855VX16-F1
#
_cell.length_a   1.000
_cell.length_b   1.000
_cell.length_c   1.000
_cell.angle_alpha   90.00
_cell.angle_beta   90.00
_cell.angle_gamma   90.00
#
_symmetry.space_group_name_H-M   'P 1'
#
loop_
_entity.id
_entity.type
_entity.pdbx_description
1 polymer ?
#
loop_
_entity_poly.entity_id
_entity_poly.type
_entity_poly.pdbx_seq_one_letter_code
_entity_poly.pdbx_strand_id
1 'polypeptide(L)'
;MNNIILFKSKKHILVEENYNEFIKFCRYQLSGLTQTQDWEQYAWKGYVTFRKIGIGNKIFDSIDAMHEDYINFAKAYIRYQHTLKPLKNYGVIMMALRCLEQALLQVQNTGLIYNVTAVVFDEAMQIGSKYFEGNVLAKCGIQLEKISKFLCEHNLVKSGYISWKNHVKQKVKNNYLPEIEDYHRSDKLPDEEALLAIADIFSQNDELLSPRDKFTSSVFALLLCCPSRISEILALPADCEITQIDGKGIERYGLRFYSVKGYGPNIKWIPRVMIPVAKKAIRRLLSLSQNARALAHWCEKYPDKFYRHELCPTVDEKAKLTVVQVCHALGYNLFDHKSCVLKIKRTSLDGGKSFLNHNDYNYSLSNLWEIISSNFSRDFPWYDKEKSIKFSNALCLLNTDQFSLSRMTSIFTFYKPTKSFFFSDIQRKKSYEMNYKNIFSRYGYYDDEGKPLLIRSHQPRHLLNTIAHYGEMSELDIAKWSGRINANQNRVYNHVSEEDMLDKIKAIKLNRSNYCQRESIPTNELTIDFDNLNQGAIHLTEFGYCVHNYLIKPCAKINHLIECDNETPDINSVDRIRLQSVREKVMQLKRIAQIAYENGDYGADKWLQHHKKNLERINKLLNN
;
A
#
# COMPACT_ATOMS: atom_id res chain seq x y z
N MET A 1 -0.58 22.37 -15.64
CA MET A 1 -1.20 22.78 -14.36
C MET A 1 -2.59 23.27 -14.71
N ASN A 2 -3.66 22.56 -14.32
CA ASN A 2 -5.02 23.03 -14.59
C ASN A 2 -5.35 24.17 -13.63
N ASN A 3 -5.93 25.26 -14.12
CA ASN A 3 -6.50 26.32 -13.28
C ASN A 3 -7.57 25.70 -12.38
N ILE A 4 -7.23 25.48 -11.10
CA ILE A 4 -8.19 24.94 -10.12
C ILE A 4 -9.16 26.07 -9.76
N ILE A 5 -10.39 25.96 -10.25
CA ILE A 5 -11.48 26.87 -9.88
C ILE A 5 -12.04 26.40 -8.54
N LEU A 6 -11.97 27.25 -7.51
CA LEU A 6 -12.46 26.96 -6.16
C LEU A 6 -13.81 27.64 -5.91
N PHE A 7 -14.71 26.96 -5.19
CA PHE A 7 -15.97 27.56 -4.76
C PHE A 7 -15.70 28.62 -3.69
N LYS A 8 -16.31 29.79 -3.83
CA LYS A 8 -16.26 30.86 -2.83
C LYS A 8 -17.67 31.07 -2.27
N SER A 9 -17.87 30.65 -1.02
CA SER A 9 -19.11 30.90 -0.29
C SER A 9 -19.22 32.36 0.15
N LYS A 10 -20.44 32.85 0.36
CA LYS A 10 -20.71 34.20 0.84
C LYS A 10 -21.24 34.13 2.28
N LYS A 11 -20.59 34.81 3.22
CA LYS A 11 -20.98 34.75 4.65
C LYS A 11 -22.30 35.44 4.99
N HIS A 12 -22.73 36.39 4.15
CA HIS A 12 -23.89 37.27 4.42
C HIS A 12 -25.16 36.86 3.67
N ILE A 13 -25.21 35.66 3.08
CA ILE A 13 -26.39 35.15 2.39
C ILE A 13 -26.99 33.97 3.18
N LEU A 14 -28.25 33.64 2.87
CA LEU A 14 -28.91 32.47 3.43
C LEU A 14 -28.15 31.19 3.07
N VAL A 15 -28.12 30.23 3.98
CA VAL A 15 -27.38 28.97 3.79
C VAL A 15 -27.94 28.18 2.60
N GLU A 16 -29.25 28.25 2.39
CA GLU A 16 -29.94 27.68 1.23
C GLU A 16 -29.41 28.25 -0.09
N GLU A 17 -29.09 29.54 -0.14
CA GLU A 17 -28.52 30.18 -1.33
C GLU A 17 -27.07 29.72 -1.56
N ASN A 18 -26.24 29.67 -0.50
CA ASN A 18 -24.88 29.14 -0.60
C ASN A 18 -24.89 27.67 -1.07
N TYR A 19 -25.82 26.87 -0.56
CA TYR A 19 -26.02 25.50 -0.99
C TYR A 19 -26.38 25.40 -2.47
N ASN A 20 -27.38 26.16 -2.92
CA ASN A 20 -27.80 26.15 -4.32
C ASN A 20 -26.68 26.62 -5.26
N GLU A 21 -25.93 27.65 -4.89
CA GLU A 21 -24.76 28.11 -5.64
C GLU A 21 -23.64 27.06 -5.66
N PHE A 22 -23.40 26.35 -4.56
CA PHE A 22 -22.45 25.24 -4.52
C PHE A 22 -22.84 24.09 -5.48
N ILE A 23 -24.13 23.72 -5.51
CA ILE A 23 -24.63 22.70 -6.44
C ILE A 23 -24.46 23.17 -7.88
N LYS A 24 -24.86 24.40 -8.22
CA LYS A 24 -24.71 24.97 -9.57
C LYS A 24 -23.24 25.02 -9.99
N PHE A 25 -22.35 25.48 -9.10
CA PHE A 25 -20.91 25.53 -9.31
C PHE A 25 -20.37 24.13 -9.67
N CYS A 26 -20.67 23.12 -8.85
CA CYS A 26 -20.19 21.76 -9.09
C CYS A 26 -20.80 21.13 -10.34
N ARG A 27 -22.07 21.41 -10.63
CA ARG A 27 -22.77 20.85 -11.78
C ARG A 27 -22.26 21.41 -13.10
N TYR A 28 -22.13 22.73 -13.20
CA TYR A 28 -21.94 23.43 -14.47
C TYR A 28 -20.52 23.99 -14.68
N GLN A 29 -19.80 24.36 -13.62
CA GLN A 29 -18.49 25.03 -13.76
C GLN A 29 -17.30 24.06 -13.61
N LEU A 30 -17.47 22.95 -12.89
CA LEU A 30 -16.41 21.95 -12.74
C LEU A 30 -16.48 20.91 -13.86
N SER A 31 -15.37 20.66 -14.54
CA SER A 31 -15.21 19.57 -15.51
C SER A 31 -14.23 18.52 -14.99
N GLY A 32 -14.38 17.24 -15.37
CA GLY A 32 -13.31 16.25 -15.19
C GLY A 32 -13.71 14.86 -14.70
N LEU A 33 -14.80 14.69 -13.94
CA LEU A 33 -15.21 13.37 -13.45
C LEU A 33 -16.20 12.68 -14.40
N THR A 34 -17.25 13.41 -14.78
CA THR A 34 -18.34 12.97 -15.66
C THR A 34 -18.80 14.15 -16.52
N GLN A 35 -19.53 13.87 -17.61
CA GLN A 35 -20.17 14.92 -18.40
C GLN A 35 -21.30 15.56 -17.58
N THR A 36 -21.65 16.81 -17.88
CA THR A 36 -22.79 17.50 -17.23
C THR A 36 -24.10 16.71 -17.34
N GLN A 37 -24.29 15.98 -18.45
CA GLN A 37 -25.45 15.14 -18.71
C GLN A 37 -25.54 13.92 -17.78
N ASP A 38 -24.41 13.46 -17.23
CA ASP A 38 -24.38 12.35 -16.27
C ASP A 38 -24.91 12.76 -14.87
N TRP A 39 -25.17 14.06 -14.63
CA TRP A 39 -25.63 14.53 -13.33
C TRP A 39 -26.94 13.89 -12.88
N GLU A 40 -27.85 13.62 -13.81
CA GLU A 40 -29.15 13.01 -13.49
C GLU A 40 -29.05 11.51 -13.19
N GLN A 41 -27.94 10.87 -13.55
CA GLN A 41 -27.75 9.43 -13.32
C GLN A 41 -27.50 9.13 -11.84
N TYR A 42 -28.03 8.00 -11.36
CA TYR A 42 -27.76 7.48 -10.02
C TYR A 42 -26.45 6.70 -9.91
N ALA A 43 -25.86 6.33 -11.05
CA ALA A 43 -24.60 5.62 -11.13
C ALA A 43 -23.68 6.29 -12.16
N TRP A 44 -22.51 6.74 -11.69
CA TRP A 44 -21.43 7.21 -12.54
C TRP A 44 -20.50 6.03 -12.81
N LYS A 45 -20.64 5.43 -14.00
CA LYS A 45 -19.96 4.18 -14.38
C LYS A 45 -18.45 4.31 -14.19
N GLY A 46 -17.88 3.38 -13.43
CA GLY A 46 -16.45 3.36 -13.10
C GLY A 46 -16.03 4.23 -11.91
N TYR A 47 -16.93 5.04 -11.35
CA TYR A 47 -16.62 5.97 -10.25
C TYR A 47 -17.41 5.68 -8.97
N VAL A 48 -18.74 5.88 -8.99
CA VAL A 48 -19.60 5.81 -7.81
C VAL A 48 -21.03 5.40 -8.15
N THR A 49 -21.73 4.83 -7.17
CA THR A 49 -23.18 4.64 -7.21
C THR A 49 -23.81 5.21 -5.95
N PHE A 50 -24.74 6.16 -6.14
CA PHE A 50 -25.42 6.93 -5.10
C PHE A 50 -26.62 6.15 -4.56
N ARG A 51 -26.34 5.05 -3.87
CA ARG A 51 -27.33 4.21 -3.16
C ARG A 51 -27.25 4.42 -1.65
N LYS A 52 -28.35 4.16 -0.93
CA LYS A 52 -28.44 4.18 0.54
C LYS A 52 -27.51 3.15 1.19
N ILE A 53 -27.23 3.31 2.49
CA ILE A 53 -26.48 2.30 3.26
C ILE A 53 -27.28 1.00 3.42
N GLY A 54 -26.60 -0.12 3.65
CA GLY A 54 -27.23 -1.45 3.78
C GLY A 54 -27.59 -2.13 2.46
N ILE A 55 -27.59 -1.39 1.34
CA ILE A 55 -27.89 -1.94 0.03
C ILE A 55 -26.62 -2.56 -0.57
N GLY A 56 -26.60 -3.90 -0.65
CA GLY A 56 -25.50 -4.68 -1.20
C GLY A 56 -25.24 -4.44 -2.70
N ASN A 57 -24.27 -5.17 -3.25
CA ASN A 57 -23.93 -5.12 -4.67
C ASN A 57 -24.95 -5.91 -5.52
N LYS A 58 -26.18 -5.38 -5.61
CA LYS A 58 -27.20 -5.83 -6.56
C LYS A 58 -27.32 -4.88 -7.76
N ILE A 59 -28.04 -5.33 -8.80
CA ILE A 59 -28.49 -4.48 -9.91
C ILE A 59 -29.21 -3.28 -9.31
N PHE A 60 -28.84 -2.09 -9.77
CA PHE A 60 -29.31 -0.85 -9.19
C PHE A 60 -30.79 -0.62 -9.52
N ASP A 61 -31.61 -0.39 -8.48
CA ASP A 61 -32.99 0.05 -8.60
C ASP A 61 -33.09 1.52 -8.14
N SER A 62 -33.95 2.31 -8.80
CA SER A 62 -34.32 3.66 -8.38
C SER A 62 -34.73 3.77 -6.90
N ILE A 63 -35.39 2.77 -6.33
CA ILE A 63 -35.81 2.80 -4.91
C ILE A 63 -34.62 2.76 -3.93
N ASP A 64 -33.48 2.25 -4.40
CA ASP A 64 -32.23 2.16 -3.65
C ASP A 64 -31.45 3.47 -3.65
N ALA A 65 -31.84 4.45 -4.48
CA ALA A 65 -31.18 5.73 -4.61
C ALA A 65 -31.16 6.50 -3.30
N MET A 66 -30.12 7.32 -3.11
CA MET A 66 -30.12 8.31 -2.03
C MET A 66 -31.33 9.25 -2.13
N HIS A 67 -31.80 9.75 -0.99
CA HIS A 67 -32.91 10.69 -0.86
C HIS A 67 -32.73 11.90 -1.77
N GLU A 68 -33.83 12.38 -2.37
CA GLU A 68 -33.83 13.43 -3.38
C GLU A 68 -33.20 14.75 -2.91
N ASP A 69 -33.51 15.16 -1.68
CA ASP A 69 -32.91 16.33 -1.04
C ASP A 69 -31.39 16.23 -0.84
N TYR A 70 -30.86 15.01 -0.69
CA TYR A 70 -29.47 14.76 -0.30
C TYR A 70 -28.57 14.40 -1.48
N ILE A 71 -29.11 13.73 -2.50
CA ILE A 71 -28.31 13.15 -3.59
C ILE A 71 -27.51 14.21 -4.37
N ASN A 72 -28.07 15.41 -4.54
CA ASN A 72 -27.39 16.52 -5.21
C ASN A 72 -26.16 16.98 -4.43
N PHE A 73 -26.24 17.04 -3.09
CA PHE A 73 -25.08 17.30 -2.24
C PHE A 73 -24.00 16.24 -2.41
N ALA A 74 -24.37 14.95 -2.35
CA ALA A 74 -23.42 13.85 -2.50
C ALA A 74 -22.69 13.90 -3.85
N LYS A 75 -23.43 14.16 -4.94
CA LYS A 75 -22.88 14.36 -6.29
C LYS A 75 -21.92 15.55 -6.34
N ALA A 76 -22.34 16.70 -5.80
CA ALA A 76 -21.52 17.92 -5.76
C ALA A 76 -20.22 17.70 -4.97
N TYR A 77 -20.31 17.09 -3.79
CA TYR A 77 -19.16 16.82 -2.94
C TYR A 77 -18.14 15.90 -3.64
N ILE A 78 -18.60 14.79 -4.25
CA ILE A 78 -17.70 13.88 -4.98
C ILE A 78 -17.00 14.58 -6.15
N ARG A 79 -17.74 15.37 -6.94
CA ARG A 79 -17.19 16.10 -8.09
C ARG A 79 -16.21 17.21 -7.66
N TYR A 80 -16.51 17.92 -6.59
CA TYR A 80 -15.60 18.90 -5.99
C TYR A 80 -14.30 18.25 -5.51
N GLN A 81 -14.39 17.16 -4.75
CA GLN A 81 -13.22 16.42 -4.27
C GLN A 81 -12.39 15.85 -5.42
N HIS A 82 -13.01 15.33 -6.49
CA HIS A 82 -12.29 14.86 -7.68
C HIS A 82 -11.50 15.98 -8.35
N THR A 83 -12.08 17.17 -8.44
CA THR A 83 -11.42 18.33 -9.08
C THR A 83 -10.18 18.77 -8.30
N LEU A 84 -10.26 18.76 -6.96
CA LEU A 84 -9.11 19.07 -6.10
C LEU A 84 -8.04 17.98 -6.16
N LYS A 85 -8.47 16.72 -6.09
CA LYS A 85 -7.59 15.56 -6.08
C LYS A 85 -8.30 14.32 -6.64
N PRO A 86 -8.05 13.96 -7.91
CA PRO A 86 -8.63 12.77 -8.50
C PRO A 86 -8.30 11.51 -7.69
N LEU A 87 -9.32 10.74 -7.31
CA LEU A 87 -9.16 9.47 -6.59
C LEU A 87 -9.48 8.30 -7.52
N LYS A 88 -8.71 7.21 -7.39
CA LYS A 88 -9.00 5.95 -8.10
C LYS A 88 -10.23 5.20 -7.54
N ASN A 89 -10.65 5.51 -6.31
CA ASN A 89 -11.80 4.87 -5.64
C ASN A 89 -12.41 5.83 -4.61
N TYR A 90 -13.72 6.02 -4.69
CA TYR A 90 -14.51 6.91 -3.83
C TYR A 90 -15.26 6.20 -2.70
N GLY A 91 -15.06 4.89 -2.53
CA GLY A 91 -15.81 4.03 -1.62
C GLY A 91 -15.79 4.51 -0.17
N VAL A 92 -14.65 4.99 0.34
CA VAL A 92 -14.57 5.50 1.73
C VAL A 92 -15.38 6.78 1.91
N ILE A 93 -15.39 7.66 0.91
CA ILE A 93 -16.22 8.87 0.94
C ILE A 93 -17.70 8.47 0.88
N MET A 94 -18.06 7.54 -0.01
CA MET A 94 -19.43 7.04 -0.13
C MET A 94 -19.94 6.35 1.14
N MET A 95 -19.09 5.62 1.87
CA MET A 95 -19.47 5.04 3.17
C MET A 95 -19.95 6.14 4.13
N ALA A 96 -19.18 7.21 4.28
CA ALA A 96 -19.53 8.33 5.15
C ALA A 96 -20.78 9.07 4.67
N LEU A 97 -20.87 9.37 3.37
CA LEU A 97 -22.05 10.04 2.79
C LEU A 97 -23.35 9.24 3.01
N ARG A 98 -23.30 7.91 2.91
CA ARG A 98 -24.45 7.03 3.14
C ARG A 98 -24.86 6.95 4.61
N CYS A 99 -23.89 6.91 5.53
CA CYS A 99 -24.19 6.98 6.96
C CYS A 99 -24.83 8.33 7.32
N LEU A 100 -24.28 9.41 6.76
CA LEU A 100 -24.73 10.77 7.03
C LEU A 100 -26.14 11.04 6.50
N GLU A 101 -26.47 10.53 5.31
CA GLU A 101 -27.82 10.58 4.76
C GLU A 101 -28.84 9.95 5.73
N GLN A 102 -28.61 8.70 6.14
CA GLN A 102 -29.54 8.00 7.01
C GLN A 102 -29.66 8.70 8.37
N ALA A 103 -28.55 9.18 8.95
CA ALA A 103 -28.57 9.91 10.20
C ALA A 103 -29.38 11.21 10.11
N LEU A 104 -29.24 11.95 9.01
CA LEU A 104 -29.94 13.21 8.81
C LEU A 104 -31.45 13.00 8.73
N LEU A 105 -31.88 11.96 8.02
CA LEU A 105 -33.29 11.55 7.95
C LEU A 105 -33.82 11.10 9.31
N GLN A 106 -33.02 10.37 10.10
CA GLN A 106 -33.44 9.87 11.43
C GLN A 106 -33.53 10.97 12.48
N VAL A 107 -32.60 11.92 12.49
CA VAL A 107 -32.49 12.94 13.56
C VAL A 107 -33.26 14.22 13.23
N GLN A 108 -33.27 14.64 11.96
CA GLN A 108 -33.84 15.92 11.54
C GLN A 108 -35.09 15.77 10.66
N ASN A 109 -35.47 14.54 10.29
CA ASN A 109 -36.60 14.25 9.41
C ASN A 109 -36.54 15.00 8.05
N THR A 110 -35.33 15.19 7.52
CA THR A 110 -35.07 15.91 6.26
C THR A 110 -33.79 15.37 5.61
N GLY A 111 -33.69 15.41 4.28
CA GLY A 111 -32.45 15.08 3.56
C GLY A 111 -31.56 16.29 3.27
N LEU A 112 -31.93 17.49 3.70
CA LEU A 112 -31.24 18.73 3.39
C LEU A 112 -29.97 18.90 4.24
N ILE A 113 -28.80 18.75 3.60
CA ILE A 113 -27.50 18.69 4.28
C ILE A 113 -27.22 19.86 5.23
N TYR A 114 -27.74 21.05 4.92
CA TYR A 114 -27.48 22.25 5.72
C TYR A 114 -28.15 22.24 7.10
N ASN A 115 -29.03 21.27 7.38
CA ASN A 115 -29.63 21.04 8.70
C ASN A 115 -28.78 20.11 9.59
N VAL A 116 -27.60 19.68 9.14
CA VAL A 116 -26.75 18.78 9.93
C VAL A 116 -26.25 19.44 11.22
N THR A 117 -26.19 18.66 12.29
CA THR A 117 -25.66 19.06 13.61
C THR A 117 -24.64 18.04 14.11
N ALA A 118 -23.93 18.33 15.21
CA ALA A 118 -23.02 17.37 15.83
C ALA A 118 -23.72 16.04 16.17
N VAL A 119 -24.98 16.08 16.62
CA VAL A 119 -25.80 14.91 16.92
C VAL A 119 -26.02 14.04 15.67
N VAL A 120 -26.22 14.65 14.50
CA VAL A 120 -26.34 13.91 13.23
C VAL A 120 -25.03 13.19 12.89
N PHE A 121 -23.87 13.78 13.17
CA PHE A 121 -22.59 13.11 12.96
C PHE A 121 -22.34 11.97 13.94
N ASP A 122 -22.78 12.10 15.20
CA ASP A 122 -22.74 11.00 16.18
C ASP A 122 -23.64 9.84 15.74
N GLU A 123 -24.88 10.13 15.33
CA GLU A 123 -25.78 9.10 14.81
C GLU A 123 -25.22 8.45 13.53
N ALA A 124 -24.60 9.22 12.63
CA ALA A 124 -23.94 8.68 11.45
C ALA A 124 -22.82 7.70 11.81
N MET A 125 -22.06 7.96 12.89
CA MET A 125 -21.07 7.01 13.39
C MET A 125 -21.71 5.77 14.02
N GLN A 126 -22.81 5.92 14.74
CA GLN A 126 -23.56 4.77 15.28
C GLN A 126 -24.10 3.89 14.15
N ILE A 127 -24.72 4.48 13.13
CA ILE A 127 -25.14 3.77 11.92
C ILE A 127 -23.95 3.07 11.27
N GLY A 128 -22.82 3.76 11.11
CA GLY A 128 -21.59 3.18 10.57
C GLY A 128 -21.12 1.94 11.32
N SER A 129 -21.21 1.93 12.66
CA SER A 129 -20.80 0.79 13.50
C SER A 129 -21.67 -0.46 13.30
N LYS A 130 -22.90 -0.31 12.81
CA LYS A 130 -23.78 -1.45 12.46
C LYS A 130 -23.33 -2.19 11.19
N TYR A 131 -22.56 -1.53 10.33
CA TYR A 131 -22.13 -2.06 9.03
C TYR A 131 -20.61 -2.27 8.92
N PHE A 132 -19.81 -1.60 9.74
CA PHE A 132 -18.36 -1.55 9.62
C PHE A 132 -17.67 -1.76 10.96
N GLU A 133 -16.53 -2.43 10.92
CA GLU A 133 -15.72 -2.69 12.10
C GLU A 133 -14.26 -2.25 11.94
N GLY A 134 -13.59 -2.08 13.08
CA GLY A 134 -12.15 -1.80 13.17
C GLY A 134 -11.68 -0.63 12.29
N ASN A 135 -10.70 -0.90 11.43
CA ASN A 135 -10.09 0.14 10.58
C ASN A 135 -11.04 0.68 9.50
N VAL A 136 -12.09 -0.05 9.13
CA VAL A 136 -13.08 0.42 8.14
C VAL A 136 -14.00 1.46 8.79
N LEU A 137 -14.46 1.20 10.02
CA LEU A 137 -15.23 2.16 10.81
C LEU A 137 -14.42 3.43 11.12
N ALA A 138 -13.15 3.28 11.54
CA ALA A 138 -12.28 4.43 11.79
C ALA A 138 -12.10 5.32 10.55
N LYS A 139 -11.99 4.71 9.35
CA LYS A 139 -11.95 5.45 8.09
C LYS A 139 -13.25 6.18 7.77
N CYS A 140 -14.41 5.58 8.10
CA CYS A 140 -15.70 6.25 7.98
C CYS A 140 -15.73 7.52 8.84
N GLY A 141 -15.35 7.41 10.12
CA GLY A 141 -15.29 8.56 11.04
C GLY A 141 -14.32 9.66 10.59
N ILE A 142 -13.14 9.30 10.09
CA ILE A 142 -12.20 10.29 9.52
C ILE A 142 -12.82 11.03 8.34
N GLN A 143 -13.62 10.36 7.49
CA GLN A 143 -14.28 11.04 6.38
C GLN A 143 -15.47 11.89 6.84
N LEU A 144 -16.24 11.46 7.83
CA LEU A 144 -17.28 12.28 8.44
C LEU A 144 -16.70 13.58 9.03
N GLU A 145 -15.53 13.50 9.68
CA GLU A 145 -14.85 14.69 10.21
C GLU A 145 -14.44 15.66 9.10
N LYS A 146 -13.99 15.14 7.96
CA LYS A 146 -13.67 15.96 6.78
C LYS A 146 -14.90 16.62 6.18
N ILE A 147 -16.02 15.89 6.09
CA ILE A 147 -17.28 16.45 5.61
C ILE A 147 -17.75 17.56 6.55
N SER A 148 -17.71 17.34 7.87
CA SER A 148 -18.05 18.34 8.88
C SER A 148 -17.24 19.64 8.72
N LYS A 149 -15.91 19.53 8.59
CA LYS A 149 -15.03 20.69 8.33
C LYS A 149 -15.35 21.37 7.01
N PHE A 150 -15.52 20.60 5.93
CA PHE A 150 -15.85 21.13 4.61
C PHE A 150 -17.13 21.96 4.63
N LEU A 151 -18.18 21.46 5.29
CA LEU A 151 -19.46 22.14 5.40
C LEU A 151 -19.35 23.47 6.16
N CYS A 152 -18.56 23.51 7.22
CA CYS A 152 -18.29 24.75 7.97
C CYS A 152 -17.48 25.75 7.12
N GLU A 153 -16.38 25.30 6.50
CA GLU A 153 -15.50 26.15 5.67
C GLU A 153 -16.24 26.80 4.49
N HIS A 154 -17.25 26.13 3.95
CA HIS A 154 -18.03 26.62 2.81
C HIS A 154 -19.39 27.23 3.21
N ASN A 155 -19.63 27.50 4.49
CA ASN A 155 -20.87 28.10 5.01
C ASN A 155 -22.14 27.35 4.54
N LEU A 156 -22.10 26.01 4.56
CA LEU A 156 -23.16 25.12 4.11
C LEU A 156 -23.99 24.55 5.27
N VAL A 157 -23.97 25.18 6.45
CA VAL A 157 -24.66 24.70 7.66
C VAL A 157 -25.37 25.85 8.38
N LYS A 158 -26.62 25.60 8.81
CA LYS A 158 -27.43 26.60 9.55
C LYS A 158 -26.88 26.93 10.93
N SER A 159 -26.25 25.95 11.59
CA SER A 159 -25.60 26.13 12.88
C SER A 159 -24.37 27.03 12.83
N GLY A 160 -23.89 27.39 11.63
CA GLY A 160 -22.70 28.20 11.39
C GLY A 160 -21.38 27.48 11.67
N TYR A 161 -21.33 26.60 12.67
CA TYR A 161 -20.14 25.84 13.04
C TYR A 161 -20.49 24.51 13.70
N ILE A 162 -19.72 23.47 13.37
CA ILE A 162 -19.85 22.11 13.93
C ILE A 162 -18.49 21.66 14.44
N SER A 163 -18.34 21.53 15.75
CA SER A 163 -17.12 21.00 16.39
C SER A 163 -17.24 19.50 16.63
N TRP A 164 -17.34 18.71 15.56
CA TRP A 164 -17.40 17.25 15.66
C TRP A 164 -16.02 16.62 15.44
N LYS A 165 -15.67 15.61 16.24
CA LYS A 165 -14.43 14.84 16.12
C LYS A 165 -14.71 13.34 16.20
N ASN A 166 -14.04 12.57 15.36
CA ASN A 166 -14.16 11.13 15.37
C ASN A 166 -13.54 10.53 16.66
N HIS A 167 -14.35 9.80 17.43
CA HIS A 167 -13.91 9.11 18.65
C HIS A 167 -13.26 7.73 18.36
N VAL A 168 -13.50 7.14 17.18
CA VAL A 168 -12.93 5.84 16.80
C VAL A 168 -11.52 6.02 16.25
N LYS A 169 -10.52 5.63 17.03
CA LYS A 169 -9.12 5.64 16.57
C LYS A 169 -8.86 4.50 15.60
N GLN A 170 -8.12 4.82 14.53
CA GLN A 170 -7.59 3.78 13.67
C GLN A 170 -6.58 2.95 14.47
N LYS A 171 -6.77 1.63 14.54
CA LYS A 171 -5.79 0.74 15.19
C LYS A 171 -4.51 0.77 14.36
N VAL A 172 -3.44 1.32 14.95
CA VAL A 172 -2.10 1.25 14.38
C VAL A 172 -1.52 -0.09 14.81
N LYS A 173 -1.06 -0.91 13.86
CA LYS A 173 -0.37 -2.17 14.21
C LYS A 173 0.95 -1.81 14.90
N ASN A 174 1.18 -2.37 16.09
CA ASN A 174 2.49 -2.34 16.73
C ASN A 174 3.45 -3.24 15.93
N ASN A 175 4.71 -2.84 15.81
CA ASN A 175 5.77 -3.70 15.29
C ASN A 175 6.33 -4.53 16.44
N TYR A 176 6.96 -5.67 16.12
CA TYR A 176 7.65 -6.50 17.11
C TYR A 176 6.71 -7.03 18.20
N LEU A 177 5.60 -7.64 17.77
CA LEU A 177 4.74 -8.38 18.68
C LEU A 177 5.41 -9.72 19.00
N PRO A 178 5.20 -10.28 20.22
CA PRO A 178 5.50 -11.68 20.50
C PRO A 178 4.90 -12.58 19.43
N GLU A 179 5.57 -13.69 19.12
CA GLU A 179 5.07 -14.61 18.08
C GLU A 179 3.66 -15.14 18.39
N ILE A 180 3.40 -15.35 19.68
CA ILE A 180 2.10 -15.78 20.21
C ILE A 180 1.01 -14.70 20.01
N GLU A 181 1.35 -13.42 19.90
CA GLU A 181 0.36 -12.33 19.76
C GLU A 181 0.07 -11.95 18.29
N ASP A 182 0.84 -12.44 17.32
CA ASP A 182 0.63 -12.20 15.88
C ASP A 182 0.26 -13.50 15.15
N TYR A 183 -0.79 -14.19 15.60
CA TYR A 183 -1.28 -15.45 14.99
C TYR A 183 -1.54 -15.37 13.46
N HIS A 184 -1.70 -14.17 12.89
CA HIS A 184 -1.83 -13.94 11.44
C HIS A 184 -0.50 -13.66 10.72
N ARG A 185 0.65 -13.82 11.40
CA ARG A 185 2.01 -13.65 10.84
C ARG A 185 2.30 -14.73 9.80
N SER A 186 2.04 -15.99 10.15
CA SER A 186 2.17 -17.16 9.26
C SER A 186 1.35 -16.99 7.98
N ASP A 187 0.12 -16.49 8.06
CA ASP A 187 -0.76 -16.23 6.91
C ASP A 187 -0.18 -15.20 5.89
N LYS A 188 0.71 -14.31 6.34
CA LYS A 188 1.24 -13.20 5.53
C LYS A 188 2.63 -13.48 4.96
N LEU A 189 3.36 -14.41 5.54
CA LEU A 189 4.58 -14.95 4.95
C LEU A 189 4.21 -16.08 3.99
N PRO A 190 5.04 -16.35 2.97
CA PRO A 190 4.82 -17.52 2.12
C PRO A 190 5.07 -18.78 2.94
N ASP A 191 4.25 -19.80 2.66
CA ASP A 191 4.54 -21.16 3.09
C ASP A 191 5.86 -21.63 2.46
N GLU A 192 6.70 -22.31 3.25
CA GLU A 192 8.04 -22.71 2.83
C GLU A 192 7.99 -23.79 1.74
N GLU A 193 7.13 -24.79 1.89
CA GLU A 193 6.96 -25.85 0.89
C GLU A 193 6.47 -25.25 -0.45
N ALA A 194 5.50 -24.35 -0.40
CA ALA A 194 5.02 -23.64 -1.59
C ALA A 194 6.10 -22.76 -2.24
N LEU A 195 7.00 -22.17 -1.43
CA LEU A 195 8.12 -21.37 -1.92
C LEU A 195 9.19 -22.24 -2.60
N LEU A 196 9.53 -23.38 -2.01
CA LEU A 196 10.45 -24.35 -2.59
C LEU A 196 9.87 -24.99 -3.85
N ALA A 197 8.58 -25.34 -3.86
CA ALA A 197 7.90 -25.90 -5.01
C ALA A 197 7.90 -24.94 -6.22
N ILE A 198 7.59 -23.65 -6.02
CA ILE A 198 7.64 -22.69 -7.14
C ILE A 198 9.07 -22.40 -7.60
N ALA A 199 10.06 -22.49 -6.70
CA ALA A 199 11.47 -22.39 -7.04
C ALA A 199 11.93 -23.59 -7.88
N ASP A 200 11.53 -24.81 -7.50
CA ASP A 200 11.79 -26.03 -8.28
C ASP A 200 11.22 -25.91 -9.70
N ILE A 201 9.93 -25.57 -9.82
CA ILE A 201 9.27 -25.35 -11.12
C ILE A 201 10.01 -24.29 -11.94
N PHE A 202 10.40 -23.16 -11.33
CA PHE A 202 11.17 -22.13 -12.03
C PHE A 202 12.56 -22.63 -12.48
N SER A 203 13.19 -23.50 -11.69
CA SER A 203 14.54 -24.02 -11.94
C SER A 203 14.60 -24.90 -13.19
N GLN A 204 13.51 -25.61 -13.50
CA GLN A 204 13.43 -26.53 -14.65
C GLN A 204 13.86 -25.90 -15.97
N ASN A 205 14.30 -26.76 -16.89
CA ASN A 205 14.65 -26.43 -18.26
C ASN A 205 13.45 -25.85 -19.00
N ASP A 206 13.70 -24.93 -19.93
CA ASP A 206 12.63 -24.22 -20.63
C ASP A 206 11.78 -25.16 -21.48
N GLU A 207 12.34 -26.24 -22.00
CA GLU A 207 11.66 -27.21 -22.87
C GLU A 207 10.59 -28.01 -22.09
N LEU A 208 10.76 -28.15 -20.77
CA LEU A 208 9.86 -28.90 -19.89
C LEU A 208 8.70 -28.05 -19.36
N LEU A 209 8.79 -26.72 -19.49
CA LEU A 209 7.79 -25.79 -18.97
C LEU A 209 6.80 -25.40 -20.06
N SER A 210 5.51 -25.50 -19.76
CA SER A 210 4.49 -24.90 -20.63
C SER A 210 4.68 -23.37 -20.70
N PRO A 211 4.25 -22.70 -21.78
CA PRO A 211 4.30 -21.24 -21.86
C PRO A 211 3.64 -20.53 -20.67
N ARG A 212 2.57 -21.13 -20.14
CA ARG A 212 1.86 -20.64 -18.95
C ARG A 212 2.71 -20.77 -17.69
N ASP A 213 3.37 -21.90 -17.50
CA ASP A 213 4.23 -22.15 -16.35
C ASP A 213 5.46 -21.25 -16.38
N LYS A 214 6.07 -21.04 -17.56
CA LYS A 214 7.13 -20.05 -17.78
C LYS A 214 6.67 -18.66 -17.36
N PHE A 215 5.46 -18.25 -17.76
CA PHE A 215 4.91 -16.95 -17.40
C PHE A 215 4.72 -16.81 -15.88
N THR A 216 3.97 -17.73 -15.27
CA THR A 216 3.59 -17.65 -13.86
C THR A 216 4.79 -17.75 -12.94
N SER A 217 5.68 -18.71 -13.17
CA SER A 217 6.92 -18.86 -12.39
C SER A 217 7.86 -17.65 -12.54
N SER A 218 8.01 -17.10 -13.75
CA SER A 218 8.87 -15.92 -13.98
C SER A 218 8.32 -14.65 -13.34
N VAL A 219 7.00 -14.41 -13.43
CA VAL A 219 6.35 -13.29 -12.74
C VAL A 219 6.53 -13.42 -11.23
N PHE A 220 6.39 -14.63 -10.68
CA PHE A 220 6.61 -14.87 -9.25
C PHE A 220 8.08 -14.68 -8.83
N ALA A 221 9.02 -15.19 -9.63
CA ALA A 221 10.45 -15.00 -9.41
C ALA A 221 10.83 -13.50 -9.34
N LEU A 222 10.26 -12.66 -10.20
CA LEU A 222 10.48 -11.21 -10.14
C LEU A 222 9.89 -10.56 -8.88
N LEU A 223 8.78 -11.08 -8.34
CA LEU A 223 8.24 -10.65 -7.04
C LEU A 223 9.17 -11.01 -5.87
N LEU A 224 9.97 -12.07 -6.01
CA LEU A 224 11.01 -12.47 -5.06
C LEU A 224 12.35 -11.75 -5.27
N CYS A 225 12.63 -11.21 -6.45
CA CYS A 225 13.88 -10.48 -6.70
C CYS A 225 13.87 -9.09 -6.04
N CYS A 226 12.71 -8.43 -5.95
CA CYS A 226 12.56 -7.15 -5.27
C CYS A 226 11.11 -6.92 -4.82
N PRO A 227 10.89 -6.18 -3.71
CA PRO A 227 9.56 -5.98 -3.14
C PRO A 227 8.67 -5.17 -4.10
N SER A 228 7.79 -5.87 -4.80
CA SER A 228 6.94 -5.31 -5.86
C SER A 228 5.48 -5.69 -5.67
N ARG A 229 4.57 -4.90 -6.25
CA ARG A 229 3.20 -5.34 -6.46
C ARG A 229 3.12 -6.15 -7.73
N ILE A 230 2.21 -7.11 -7.78
CA ILE A 230 1.92 -7.84 -9.02
C ILE A 230 1.60 -6.91 -10.20
N SER A 231 0.85 -5.81 -9.98
CA SER A 231 0.56 -4.84 -11.04
C SER A 231 1.75 -4.00 -11.50
N GLU A 232 2.82 -3.95 -10.71
CA GLU A 232 4.07 -3.32 -11.12
C GLU A 232 4.84 -4.27 -12.04
N ILE A 233 4.91 -5.56 -11.72
CA ILE A 233 5.55 -6.59 -12.56
C ILE A 233 4.80 -6.81 -13.88
N LEU A 234 3.47 -6.93 -13.84
CA LEU A 234 2.66 -7.12 -15.05
C LEU A 234 2.70 -5.91 -16.00
N ALA A 235 3.13 -4.74 -15.50
CA ALA A 235 3.30 -3.53 -16.29
C ALA A 235 4.77 -3.08 -16.27
N LEU A 236 5.70 -4.03 -16.31
CA LEU A 236 7.13 -3.75 -16.46
C LEU A 236 7.47 -3.53 -17.95
N PRO A 237 8.33 -2.56 -18.29
CA PRO A 237 8.74 -2.38 -19.67
C PRO A 237 9.68 -3.50 -20.14
N ALA A 238 9.72 -3.78 -21.44
CA ALA A 238 10.57 -4.84 -22.01
C ALA A 238 12.06 -4.49 -21.88
N ASP A 239 12.40 -3.21 -21.96
CA ASP A 239 13.73 -2.66 -21.69
C ASP A 239 13.93 -2.30 -20.20
N CYS A 240 13.39 -3.08 -19.26
CA CYS A 240 13.50 -2.74 -17.84
C CYS A 240 14.90 -2.90 -17.26
N GLU A 241 15.77 -3.73 -17.84
CA GLU A 241 17.08 -4.02 -17.30
C GLU A 241 18.01 -2.81 -17.36
N ILE A 242 18.74 -2.55 -16.27
CA ILE A 242 19.78 -1.52 -16.21
C ILE A 242 20.96 -1.98 -15.38
N THR A 243 22.15 -1.61 -15.82
CA THR A 243 23.40 -1.85 -15.12
C THR A 243 24.12 -0.51 -14.90
N GLN A 244 24.61 -0.27 -13.69
CA GLN A 244 25.37 0.94 -13.34
C GLN A 244 26.55 0.58 -12.44
N ILE A 245 27.67 1.28 -12.58
CA ILE A 245 28.81 1.16 -11.68
C ILE A 245 28.59 2.13 -10.52
N ASP A 246 28.64 1.64 -9.28
CA ASP A 246 28.52 2.48 -8.10
C ASP A 246 29.82 3.25 -7.78
N GLY A 247 29.77 4.15 -6.79
CA GLY A 247 30.94 4.94 -6.38
C GLY A 247 32.11 4.11 -5.83
N LYS A 248 31.95 2.79 -5.65
CA LYS A 248 33.01 1.85 -5.25
C LYS A 248 33.51 1.02 -6.43
N GLY A 249 33.14 1.35 -7.66
CA GLY A 249 33.53 0.61 -8.86
C GLY A 249 32.78 -0.72 -9.04
N ILE A 250 31.71 -0.95 -8.29
CA ILE A 250 30.98 -2.22 -8.32
C ILE A 250 29.80 -2.11 -9.29
N GLU A 251 29.72 -3.06 -10.22
CA GLU A 251 28.57 -3.22 -11.08
C GLU A 251 27.30 -3.58 -10.28
N ARG A 252 26.24 -2.78 -10.47
CA ARG A 252 24.91 -2.94 -9.88
C ARG A 252 23.89 -3.18 -10.98
N TYR A 253 23.16 -4.27 -10.86
CA TYR A 253 22.05 -4.60 -11.74
C TYR A 253 20.72 -4.21 -11.07
N GLY A 254 19.85 -3.57 -11.82
CA GLY A 254 18.56 -3.10 -11.37
C GLY A 254 17.50 -3.19 -12.46
N LEU A 255 16.26 -2.96 -12.06
CA LEU A 255 15.12 -2.91 -12.96
C LEU A 255 14.49 -1.52 -12.91
N ARG A 256 14.17 -0.94 -14.06
CA ARG A 256 13.43 0.30 -14.21
C ARG A 256 11.94 0.05 -13.94
N PHE A 257 11.45 0.63 -12.86
CA PHE A 257 10.08 0.50 -12.37
C PHE A 257 9.34 1.83 -12.42
N TYR A 258 8.01 1.74 -12.51
CA TYR A 258 7.12 2.85 -12.15
C TYR A 258 6.28 2.46 -10.93
N SER A 259 6.53 3.10 -9.80
CA SER A 259 5.94 2.75 -8.51
C SER A 259 4.53 3.35 -8.34
N VAL A 260 3.53 2.51 -8.02
CA VAL A 260 2.11 2.93 -7.96
C VAL A 260 1.80 3.82 -6.75
N LYS A 261 2.58 3.76 -5.67
CA LYS A 261 2.38 4.55 -4.45
C LYS A 261 2.98 5.97 -4.54
N GLY A 262 2.88 6.60 -5.70
CA GLY A 262 3.26 8.00 -5.94
C GLY A 262 4.76 8.29 -5.98
N TYR A 263 5.63 7.29 -5.78
CA TYR A 263 7.09 7.47 -5.88
C TYR A 263 7.54 7.70 -7.33
N GLY A 264 6.74 7.30 -8.33
CA GLY A 264 7.03 7.54 -9.74
C GLY A 264 8.10 6.60 -10.31
N PRO A 265 8.85 7.04 -11.36
CA PRO A 265 9.91 6.24 -11.97
C PRO A 265 11.07 6.04 -10.98
N ASN A 266 11.53 4.80 -10.83
CA ASN A 266 12.60 4.42 -9.91
C ASN A 266 13.36 3.18 -10.42
N ILE A 267 14.59 2.99 -9.96
CA ILE A 267 15.34 1.75 -10.17
C ILE A 267 15.21 0.89 -8.91
N LYS A 268 14.76 -0.35 -9.08
CA LYS A 268 14.84 -1.36 -8.02
C LYS A 268 16.10 -2.19 -8.22
N TRP A 269 17.09 -1.95 -7.37
CA TRP A 269 18.32 -2.73 -7.33
C TRP A 269 18.04 -4.17 -6.90
N ILE A 270 18.62 -5.12 -7.61
CA ILE A 270 18.46 -6.55 -7.36
C ILE A 270 19.67 -7.04 -6.56
N PRO A 271 19.46 -7.78 -5.45
CA PRO A 271 20.55 -8.43 -4.73
C PRO A 271 21.40 -9.29 -5.67
N ARG A 272 22.73 -9.28 -5.50
CA ARG A 272 23.65 -9.96 -6.45
C ARG A 272 23.28 -11.43 -6.69
N VAL A 273 22.92 -12.14 -5.63
CA VAL A 273 22.51 -13.55 -5.67
C VAL A 273 21.23 -13.80 -6.48
N MET A 274 20.37 -12.79 -6.63
CA MET A 274 19.12 -12.86 -7.38
C MET A 274 19.25 -12.40 -8.83
N ILE A 275 20.41 -11.87 -9.27
CA ILE A 275 20.61 -11.39 -10.64
C ILE A 275 20.34 -12.50 -11.68
N PRO A 276 20.88 -13.73 -11.53
CA PRO A 276 20.61 -14.80 -12.51
C PRO A 276 19.12 -15.15 -12.60
N VAL A 277 18.42 -15.14 -11.46
CA VAL A 277 16.97 -15.40 -11.37
C VAL A 277 16.18 -14.31 -12.12
N ALA A 278 16.50 -13.04 -11.87
CA ALA A 278 15.86 -11.91 -12.53
C ALA A 278 16.06 -11.96 -14.06
N LYS A 279 17.29 -12.17 -14.52
CA LYS A 279 17.62 -12.27 -15.95
C LYS A 279 16.91 -13.45 -16.63
N LYS A 280 16.90 -14.63 -15.99
CA LYS A 280 16.18 -15.81 -16.51
C LYS A 280 14.67 -15.55 -16.63
N ALA A 281 14.07 -14.91 -15.62
CA ALA A 281 12.66 -14.54 -15.64
C ALA A 281 12.32 -13.52 -16.75
N ILE A 282 13.14 -12.48 -16.91
CA ILE A 282 12.93 -11.45 -17.95
C ILE A 282 13.09 -12.06 -19.35
N ARG A 283 14.12 -12.88 -19.59
CA ARG A 283 14.31 -13.59 -20.85
C ARG A 283 13.08 -14.42 -21.23
N ARG A 284 12.53 -15.20 -20.29
CA ARG A 284 11.30 -15.99 -20.51
C ARG A 284 10.13 -15.10 -20.90
N LEU A 285 9.90 -14.00 -20.17
CA LEU A 285 8.81 -13.07 -20.47
C LEU A 285 9.00 -12.32 -21.79
N LEU A 286 10.24 -11.97 -22.15
CA LEU A 286 10.57 -11.36 -23.45
C LEU A 286 10.26 -12.29 -24.62
N SER A 287 10.59 -13.58 -24.48
CA SER A 287 10.28 -14.61 -25.47
C SER A 287 8.76 -14.80 -25.62
N LEU A 288 8.03 -14.91 -24.50
CA LEU A 288 6.56 -15.05 -24.54
C LEU A 288 5.87 -13.81 -25.14
N SER A 289 6.38 -12.61 -24.88
CA SER A 289 5.78 -11.37 -25.38
C SER A 289 6.22 -10.97 -26.79
N GLN A 290 7.15 -11.71 -27.41
CA GLN A 290 7.83 -11.31 -28.64
C GLN A 290 6.85 -10.97 -29.77
N ASN A 291 5.94 -11.88 -30.12
CA ASN A 291 4.99 -11.65 -31.22
C ASN A 291 4.06 -10.47 -30.94
N ALA A 292 3.48 -10.41 -29.73
CA ALA A 292 2.56 -9.33 -29.37
C ALA A 292 3.25 -7.96 -29.37
N ARG A 293 4.51 -7.87 -28.91
CA ARG A 293 5.29 -6.63 -28.98
C ARG A 293 5.68 -6.26 -30.42
N ALA A 294 6.06 -7.25 -31.24
CA ALA A 294 6.39 -7.03 -32.64
C ALA A 294 5.18 -6.52 -33.45
N LEU A 295 4.02 -7.14 -33.25
CA LEU A 295 2.75 -6.67 -33.82
C LEU A 295 2.44 -5.24 -33.35
N ALA A 296 2.55 -4.95 -32.05
CA ALA A 296 2.29 -3.61 -31.54
C ALA A 296 3.24 -2.56 -32.15
N HIS A 297 4.53 -2.89 -32.27
CA HIS A 297 5.51 -2.02 -32.93
C HIS A 297 5.18 -1.81 -34.41
N TRP A 298 4.73 -2.85 -35.11
CA TRP A 298 4.28 -2.75 -36.49
C TRP A 298 3.07 -1.82 -36.61
N CYS A 299 2.04 -2.02 -35.79
CA CYS A 299 0.85 -1.17 -35.78
C CYS A 299 1.18 0.31 -35.51
N GLU A 300 2.18 0.58 -34.68
CA GLU A 300 2.64 1.94 -34.40
C GLU A 300 3.36 2.59 -35.60
N LYS A 301 4.07 1.79 -36.41
CA LYS A 301 4.94 2.29 -37.49
C LYS A 301 4.28 2.25 -38.88
N TYR A 302 3.45 1.25 -39.12
CA TYR A 302 2.81 0.96 -40.40
C TYR A 302 1.32 0.65 -40.20
N PRO A 303 0.51 1.63 -39.78
CA PRO A 303 -0.89 1.42 -39.43
C PRO A 303 -1.75 0.97 -40.61
N ASP A 304 -1.33 1.22 -41.85
CA ASP A 304 -2.08 0.92 -43.08
C ASP A 304 -1.60 -0.34 -43.80
N LYS A 305 -0.63 -1.08 -43.24
CA LYS A 305 -0.07 -2.29 -43.88
C LYS A 305 -0.31 -3.53 -43.04
N PHE A 306 -0.66 -4.63 -43.68
CA PHE A 306 -0.87 -5.90 -42.99
C PHE A 306 0.44 -6.40 -42.33
N TYR A 307 0.38 -6.77 -41.05
CA TYR A 307 1.52 -7.39 -40.36
C TYR A 307 1.75 -8.81 -40.86
N ARG A 308 2.84 -9.02 -41.60
CA ARG A 308 3.23 -10.33 -42.15
C ARG A 308 4.13 -11.07 -41.16
N HIS A 309 3.66 -12.23 -40.70
CA HIS A 309 4.42 -13.19 -39.89
C HIS A 309 4.86 -14.39 -40.74
N GLU A 310 5.58 -15.33 -40.16
CA GLU A 310 6.23 -16.46 -40.86
C GLU A 310 5.29 -17.31 -41.73
N LEU A 311 4.04 -17.55 -41.29
CA LEU A 311 3.07 -18.35 -42.06
C LEU A 311 2.27 -17.50 -43.05
N CYS A 312 2.44 -16.18 -43.11
CA CYS A 312 1.64 -15.32 -43.96
C CYS A 312 1.94 -15.58 -45.46
N PRO A 313 0.92 -15.73 -46.32
CA PRO A 313 1.13 -16.02 -47.74
C PRO A 313 1.84 -14.87 -48.47
N THR A 314 2.79 -15.22 -49.35
CA THR A 314 3.50 -14.28 -50.23
C THR A 314 2.64 -13.87 -51.43
N VAL A 315 1.61 -13.07 -51.15
CA VAL A 315 0.67 -12.52 -52.14
C VAL A 315 0.51 -11.02 -51.97
N ASP A 316 0.07 -10.33 -53.02
CA ASP A 316 -0.28 -8.91 -52.96
C ASP A 316 -1.38 -8.65 -51.92
N GLU A 317 -1.34 -7.51 -51.22
CA GLU A 317 -2.26 -7.24 -50.12
C GLU A 317 -3.72 -7.07 -50.56
N LYS A 318 -3.97 -6.77 -51.83
CA LYS A 318 -5.32 -6.63 -52.40
C LYS A 318 -5.81 -7.91 -53.08
N ALA A 319 -4.92 -8.88 -53.31
CA ALA A 319 -5.29 -10.17 -53.87
C ALA A 319 -6.30 -10.89 -52.96
N LYS A 320 -7.34 -11.47 -53.56
CA LYS A 320 -8.31 -12.30 -52.85
C LYS A 320 -7.69 -13.65 -52.49
N LEU A 321 -7.90 -14.07 -51.26
CA LEU A 321 -7.26 -15.23 -50.63
C LEU A 321 -8.20 -16.44 -50.63
N THR A 322 -7.65 -17.64 -50.81
CA THR A 322 -8.34 -18.87 -50.43
C THR A 322 -8.49 -18.97 -48.92
N VAL A 323 -9.40 -19.80 -48.42
CA VAL A 323 -9.63 -20.01 -46.98
C VAL A 323 -8.38 -20.55 -46.27
N VAL A 324 -7.58 -21.37 -46.97
CA VAL A 324 -6.29 -21.86 -46.47
C VAL A 324 -5.30 -20.69 -46.33
N GLN A 325 -5.23 -19.82 -47.33
CA GLN A 325 -4.41 -18.60 -47.26
C GLN A 325 -4.89 -17.63 -46.18
N VAL A 326 -6.21 -17.53 -45.91
CA VAL A 326 -6.74 -16.75 -44.78
C VAL A 326 -6.29 -17.35 -43.44
N CYS A 327 -6.38 -18.67 -43.27
CA CYS A 327 -5.87 -19.35 -42.08
C CYS A 327 -4.39 -19.05 -41.86
N HIS A 328 -3.57 -19.23 -42.91
CA HIS A 328 -2.15 -18.92 -42.91
C HIS A 328 -1.87 -17.45 -42.61
N ALA A 329 -2.59 -16.52 -43.24
CA ALA A 329 -2.49 -15.08 -42.97
C ALA A 329 -2.80 -14.74 -41.50
N LEU A 330 -3.73 -15.46 -40.86
CA LEU A 330 -4.07 -15.30 -39.44
C LEU A 330 -3.18 -16.09 -38.47
N GLY A 331 -2.17 -16.83 -38.97
CA GLY A 331 -1.23 -17.60 -38.15
C GLY A 331 -1.71 -18.99 -37.73
N TYR A 332 -2.75 -19.52 -38.36
CA TYR A 332 -3.21 -20.88 -38.10
C TYR A 332 -2.46 -21.86 -39.01
N ASN A 333 -1.65 -22.72 -38.39
CA ASN A 333 -0.91 -23.78 -39.07
C ASN A 333 -1.83 -24.95 -39.47
N LEU A 334 -2.72 -24.71 -40.44
CA LEU A 334 -3.71 -25.65 -40.94
C LEU A 334 -3.62 -25.70 -42.47
N PHE A 335 -3.44 -26.89 -43.02
CA PHE A 335 -3.26 -27.08 -44.48
C PHE A 335 -4.48 -27.72 -45.15
N ASP A 336 -5.27 -28.50 -44.42
CA ASP A 336 -6.50 -29.10 -44.93
C ASP A 336 -7.61 -28.05 -45.06
N HIS A 337 -8.26 -28.04 -46.23
CA HIS A 337 -9.34 -27.11 -46.55
C HIS A 337 -10.52 -27.21 -45.58
N LYS A 338 -10.95 -28.43 -45.21
CA LYS A 338 -12.11 -28.64 -44.32
C LYS A 338 -11.84 -28.06 -42.93
N SER A 339 -10.64 -28.27 -42.40
CA SER A 339 -10.18 -27.75 -41.11
C SER A 339 -10.08 -26.23 -41.12
N CYS A 340 -9.59 -25.65 -42.22
CA CYS A 340 -9.55 -24.20 -42.42
C CYS A 340 -10.95 -23.60 -42.40
N VAL A 341 -11.90 -24.17 -43.14
CA VAL A 341 -13.30 -23.73 -43.15
C VAL A 341 -13.90 -23.75 -41.75
N LEU A 342 -13.74 -24.85 -41.00
CA LEU A 342 -14.25 -24.97 -39.63
C LEU A 342 -13.62 -23.95 -38.68
N LYS A 343 -12.32 -23.66 -38.87
CA LYS A 343 -11.60 -22.67 -38.06
C LYS A 343 -12.08 -21.25 -38.37
N ILE A 344 -12.13 -20.84 -39.64
CA ILE A 344 -12.55 -19.50 -40.04
C ILE A 344 -14.00 -19.22 -39.63
N LYS A 345 -14.90 -20.19 -39.79
CA LYS A 345 -16.31 -20.08 -39.35
C LYS A 345 -16.48 -19.76 -37.86
N ARG A 346 -15.50 -20.12 -37.02
CA ARG A 346 -15.49 -19.87 -35.57
C ARG A 346 -14.53 -18.75 -35.16
N THR A 347 -13.89 -18.10 -36.12
CA THR A 347 -12.91 -17.04 -35.87
C THR A 347 -13.62 -15.68 -35.92
N SER A 348 -13.34 -14.86 -34.93
CA SER A 348 -13.77 -13.46 -34.86
C SER A 348 -12.55 -12.58 -34.68
N LEU A 349 -12.47 -11.50 -35.45
CA LEU A 349 -11.39 -10.52 -35.38
C LEU A 349 -11.84 -9.20 -34.71
N ASP A 350 -13.16 -9.01 -34.54
CA ASP A 350 -13.80 -7.78 -34.06
C ASP A 350 -14.27 -7.86 -32.58
N GLY A 351 -13.64 -8.76 -31.81
CA GLY A 351 -13.93 -8.93 -30.39
C GLY A 351 -15.18 -9.75 -30.10
N GLY A 352 -15.59 -10.62 -31.03
CA GLY A 352 -16.73 -11.53 -30.88
C GLY A 352 -18.06 -10.95 -31.37
N LYS A 353 -18.05 -9.83 -32.10
CA LYS A 353 -19.28 -9.23 -32.64
C LYS A 353 -19.77 -9.98 -33.88
N SER A 354 -18.83 -10.44 -34.71
CA SER A 354 -19.12 -11.22 -35.90
C SER A 354 -18.08 -12.32 -36.14
N PHE A 355 -18.49 -13.34 -36.88
CA PHE A 355 -17.62 -14.43 -37.34
C PHE A 355 -17.24 -14.22 -38.81
N LEU A 356 -16.06 -14.67 -39.19
CA LEU A 356 -15.57 -14.55 -40.56
C LEU A 356 -16.34 -15.47 -41.52
N ASN A 357 -16.47 -15.02 -42.77
CA ASN A 357 -16.99 -15.83 -43.87
C ASN A 357 -15.94 -16.86 -44.33
N HIS A 358 -16.32 -18.12 -44.42
CA HIS A 358 -15.40 -19.23 -44.71
C HIS A 358 -15.27 -19.56 -46.20
N ASN A 359 -16.01 -18.89 -47.08
CA ASN A 359 -15.87 -19.11 -48.52
C ASN A 359 -14.57 -18.52 -49.05
N ASP A 360 -13.98 -19.19 -50.04
CA ASP A 360 -12.80 -18.71 -50.74
C ASP A 360 -13.02 -17.33 -51.38
N TYR A 361 -11.93 -16.58 -51.50
CA TYR A 361 -11.84 -15.30 -52.19
C TYR A 361 -12.69 -14.17 -51.59
N ASN A 362 -13.23 -14.34 -50.38
CA ASN A 362 -13.93 -13.26 -49.68
C ASN A 362 -13.00 -12.17 -49.17
N TYR A 363 -11.85 -12.56 -48.63
CA TYR A 363 -10.93 -11.65 -47.96
C TYR A 363 -9.64 -11.44 -48.75
N SER A 364 -9.09 -10.23 -48.67
CA SER A 364 -7.68 -9.94 -48.96
C SER A 364 -6.94 -9.64 -47.66
N LEU A 365 -5.61 -9.55 -47.68
CA LEU A 365 -4.85 -9.11 -46.51
C LEU A 365 -5.27 -7.70 -46.06
N SER A 366 -5.53 -6.80 -47.02
CA SER A 366 -6.03 -5.44 -46.72
C SER A 366 -7.39 -5.48 -46.00
N ASN A 367 -8.32 -6.32 -46.46
CA ASN A 367 -9.64 -6.45 -45.81
C ASN A 367 -9.51 -7.02 -44.40
N LEU A 368 -8.65 -8.02 -44.19
CA LEU A 368 -8.40 -8.57 -42.85
C LEU A 368 -7.76 -7.53 -41.94
N TRP A 369 -6.82 -6.73 -42.46
CA TRP A 369 -6.15 -5.69 -41.69
C TRP A 369 -7.12 -4.64 -41.16
N GLU A 370 -8.04 -4.17 -42.00
CA GLU A 370 -9.06 -3.18 -41.63
C GLU A 370 -9.93 -3.65 -40.45
N ILE A 371 -10.32 -4.93 -40.46
CA ILE A 371 -11.08 -5.54 -39.36
C ILE A 371 -10.23 -5.62 -38.08
N ILE A 372 -8.95 -6.00 -38.21
CA ILE A 372 -8.04 -6.14 -37.06
C ILE A 372 -7.74 -4.77 -36.42
N SER A 373 -7.36 -3.79 -37.24
CA SER A 373 -6.89 -2.48 -36.78
C SER A 373 -8.02 -1.64 -36.18
N SER A 374 -9.25 -1.77 -36.69
CA SER A 374 -10.44 -1.11 -36.14
C SER A 374 -10.86 -1.63 -34.74
N ASN A 375 -10.38 -2.81 -34.33
CA ASN A 375 -10.74 -3.43 -33.06
C ASN A 375 -9.71 -3.22 -31.94
N PHE A 376 -8.65 -2.43 -32.17
CA PHE A 376 -7.71 -2.13 -31.09
C PHE A 376 -8.38 -1.34 -29.95
N SER A 377 -7.87 -1.56 -28.72
CA SER A 377 -8.34 -0.86 -27.53
C SER A 377 -8.24 0.66 -27.73
N ARG A 378 -9.18 1.41 -27.15
CA ARG A 378 -9.11 2.89 -27.05
C ARG A 378 -7.82 3.38 -26.40
N ASP A 379 -7.18 2.54 -25.59
CA ASP A 379 -5.93 2.88 -24.92
C ASP A 379 -4.71 2.75 -25.85
N PHE A 380 -4.81 2.05 -26.99
CA PHE A 380 -3.70 1.89 -27.93
C PHE A 380 -3.20 3.25 -28.46
N PRO A 381 -1.86 3.50 -28.55
CA PRO A 381 -0.74 2.57 -28.38
C PRO A 381 -0.25 2.41 -26.93
N TRP A 382 -0.94 3.00 -25.95
CA TRP A 382 -0.54 2.99 -24.55
C TRP A 382 -1.03 1.74 -23.81
N TYR A 383 -0.09 0.92 -23.36
CA TYR A 383 -0.38 -0.17 -22.44
C TYR A 383 -0.70 0.36 -21.03
N ASP A 384 0.02 1.39 -20.60
CA ASP A 384 -0.20 2.12 -19.37
C ASP A 384 0.29 3.57 -19.55
N LYS A 385 -0.64 4.48 -19.88
CA LYS A 385 -0.33 5.89 -20.18
C LYS A 385 0.24 6.62 -18.97
N GLU A 386 -0.24 6.32 -17.75
CA GLU A 386 0.30 6.93 -16.51
C GLU A 386 1.79 6.60 -16.33
N LYS A 387 2.22 5.41 -16.77
CA LYS A 387 3.60 4.95 -16.66
C LYS A 387 4.44 5.20 -17.92
N SER A 388 3.86 5.82 -18.95
CA SER A 388 4.48 5.98 -20.27
C SER A 388 4.93 4.66 -20.92
N ILE A 389 4.15 3.59 -20.74
CA ILE A 389 4.44 2.27 -21.33
C ILE A 389 3.53 2.05 -22.52
N LYS A 390 4.14 1.82 -23.70
CA LYS A 390 3.44 1.41 -24.92
C LYS A 390 3.28 -0.10 -25.00
N PHE A 391 2.32 -0.56 -25.80
CA PHE A 391 2.15 -2.01 -26.06
C PHE A 391 3.43 -2.64 -26.65
N SER A 392 4.12 -1.95 -27.56
CA SER A 392 5.39 -2.40 -28.14
C SER A 392 6.52 -2.62 -27.13
N ASN A 393 6.45 -1.97 -25.96
CA ASN A 393 7.45 -2.07 -24.89
C ASN A 393 6.90 -2.74 -23.62
N ALA A 394 5.79 -3.48 -23.67
CA ALA A 394 5.22 -4.12 -22.48
C ALA A 394 5.76 -5.55 -22.31
N LEU A 395 6.56 -5.81 -21.26
CA LEU A 395 7.24 -7.10 -21.03
C LEU A 395 6.27 -8.28 -20.90
N CYS A 396 5.13 -8.07 -20.24
CA CYS A 396 4.13 -9.10 -19.98
C CYS A 396 2.98 -9.08 -21.01
N LEU A 397 3.13 -8.40 -22.15
CA LEU A 397 2.10 -8.40 -23.19
C LEU A 397 2.00 -9.79 -23.84
N LEU A 398 0.78 -10.30 -24.00
CA LEU A 398 0.53 -11.61 -24.61
C LEU A 398 -0.42 -11.47 -25.80
N ASN A 399 -0.55 -12.55 -26.55
CA ASN A 399 -1.65 -12.73 -27.49
C ASN A 399 -2.84 -13.44 -26.83
N THR A 400 -4.05 -13.19 -27.33
CA THR A 400 -5.24 -13.91 -26.86
C THR A 400 -5.07 -15.41 -27.12
N ASP A 401 -5.46 -16.22 -26.13
CA ASP A 401 -5.37 -17.69 -26.18
C ASP A 401 -3.95 -18.27 -26.31
N GLN A 402 -2.92 -17.46 -26.06
CA GLN A 402 -1.52 -17.92 -26.10
C GLN A 402 -1.22 -19.08 -25.14
N PHE A 403 -1.96 -19.17 -24.03
CA PHE A 403 -1.80 -20.21 -23.01
C PHE A 403 -2.99 -21.18 -22.95
N SER A 404 -3.86 -21.17 -23.96
CA SER A 404 -4.98 -22.10 -24.02
C SER A 404 -4.50 -23.46 -24.51
N LEU A 405 -4.97 -24.53 -23.87
CA LEU A 405 -4.75 -25.90 -24.34
C LEU A 405 -5.76 -26.32 -25.42
N SER A 406 -6.93 -25.69 -25.43
CA SER A 406 -8.04 -26.06 -26.32
C SER A 406 -8.21 -25.12 -27.52
N ARG A 407 -7.62 -23.91 -27.46
CA ARG A 407 -7.75 -22.89 -28.51
C ARG A 407 -6.38 -22.54 -29.08
N MET A 408 -6.33 -22.38 -30.40
CA MET A 408 -5.15 -21.82 -31.08
C MET A 408 -5.01 -20.34 -30.73
N THR A 409 -3.77 -19.89 -30.57
CA THR A 409 -3.43 -18.49 -30.29
C THR A 409 -3.94 -17.56 -31.38
N SER A 410 -4.54 -16.43 -30.99
CA SER A 410 -4.88 -15.34 -31.91
C SER A 410 -3.73 -14.33 -31.95
N ILE A 411 -2.83 -14.50 -32.91
CA ILE A 411 -1.57 -13.73 -32.98
C ILE A 411 -1.76 -12.24 -33.28
N PHE A 412 -2.95 -11.82 -33.72
CA PHE A 412 -3.32 -10.44 -34.03
C PHE A 412 -4.07 -9.72 -32.90
N THR A 413 -4.39 -10.42 -31.82
CA THR A 413 -5.16 -9.84 -30.71
C THR A 413 -4.28 -9.70 -29.47
N PHE A 414 -4.22 -8.49 -28.93
CA PHE A 414 -3.49 -8.21 -27.68
C PHE A 414 -4.28 -8.68 -26.47
N TYR A 415 -3.60 -9.39 -25.57
CA TYR A 415 -4.10 -9.73 -24.25
C TYR A 415 -3.21 -9.11 -23.18
N LYS A 416 -3.82 -8.29 -22.32
CA LYS A 416 -3.17 -7.68 -21.15
C LYS A 416 -3.42 -8.55 -19.92
N PRO A 417 -2.42 -9.28 -19.39
CA PRO A 417 -2.63 -10.11 -18.21
C PRO A 417 -3.09 -9.29 -17.01
N THR A 418 -4.11 -9.79 -16.32
CA THR A 418 -4.66 -9.15 -15.14
C THR A 418 -4.14 -9.81 -13.87
N LYS A 419 -4.34 -9.15 -12.72
CA LYS A 419 -4.09 -9.78 -11.41
C LYS A 419 -4.90 -11.06 -11.26
N SER A 420 -6.16 -11.05 -11.70
CA SER A 420 -7.04 -12.22 -11.62
C SER A 420 -6.51 -13.37 -12.48
N PHE A 421 -5.97 -13.08 -13.67
CA PHE A 421 -5.36 -14.07 -14.54
C PHE A 421 -4.16 -14.77 -13.86
N PHE A 422 -3.30 -14.01 -13.19
CA PHE A 422 -2.19 -14.58 -12.41
C PHE A 422 -2.69 -15.35 -11.17
N PHE A 423 -3.67 -14.80 -10.45
CA PHE A 423 -4.19 -15.39 -9.21
C PHE A 423 -4.93 -16.71 -9.46
N SER A 424 -5.64 -16.84 -10.59
CA SER A 424 -6.27 -18.10 -10.94
C SER A 424 -5.26 -19.23 -11.08
N ASP A 425 -4.01 -18.92 -11.46
CA ASP A 425 -3.00 -19.94 -11.68
C ASP A 425 -2.18 -20.31 -10.43
N ILE A 426 -2.12 -19.44 -9.43
CA ILE A 426 -1.20 -19.59 -8.28
C ILE A 426 -1.88 -19.54 -6.90
N GLN A 427 -3.13 -19.03 -6.79
CA GLN A 427 -3.81 -18.77 -5.50
C GLN A 427 -5.19 -19.41 -5.31
N ARG A 428 -5.83 -19.96 -6.35
CA ARG A 428 -7.19 -20.50 -6.20
C ARG A 428 -7.17 -21.95 -5.69
N LYS A 429 -7.83 -22.17 -4.53
CA LYS A 429 -8.06 -23.50 -3.88
C LYS A 429 -9.05 -24.41 -4.63
N LYS A 430 -9.84 -23.90 -5.58
CA LYS A 430 -10.93 -24.66 -6.23
C LYS A 430 -11.06 -24.36 -7.71
N SER A 431 -10.98 -25.43 -8.50
CA SER A 431 -11.86 -25.63 -9.65
C SER A 431 -12.27 -27.10 -9.70
N TYR A 432 -12.91 -27.58 -8.63
CA TYR A 432 -13.63 -28.85 -8.71
C TYR A 432 -14.75 -28.81 -9.78
N GLU A 433 -15.18 -27.61 -10.20
CA GLU A 433 -16.16 -27.45 -11.27
C GLU A 433 -15.59 -27.35 -12.69
N MET A 434 -14.27 -27.47 -12.94
CA MET A 434 -13.78 -27.32 -14.33
C MET A 434 -12.33 -27.80 -14.61
N ASN A 435 -11.87 -28.95 -14.08
CA ASN A 435 -10.57 -29.57 -14.46
C ASN A 435 -9.32 -28.63 -14.50
N TYR A 436 -9.37 -27.45 -13.86
CA TYR A 436 -8.36 -26.41 -14.02
C TYR A 436 -7.30 -26.53 -12.92
N LYS A 437 -6.19 -27.19 -13.25
CA LYS A 437 -5.04 -27.34 -12.35
C LYS A 437 -4.32 -26.00 -12.18
N ASN A 438 -4.03 -25.61 -10.93
CA ASN A 438 -3.09 -24.51 -10.63
C ASN A 438 -1.65 -24.95 -10.95
N ILE A 439 -0.67 -24.04 -10.88
CA ILE A 439 0.73 -24.37 -11.17
C ILE A 439 1.26 -25.52 -10.31
N PHE A 440 0.97 -25.54 -9.00
CA PHE A 440 1.47 -26.58 -8.08
C PHE A 440 0.93 -27.98 -8.41
N SER A 441 -0.38 -28.11 -8.60
CA SER A 441 -1.05 -29.37 -8.98
C SER A 441 -0.70 -29.87 -10.38
N ARG A 442 -0.21 -29.00 -11.28
CA ARG A 442 0.35 -29.47 -12.56
C ARG A 442 1.64 -30.26 -12.37
N TYR A 443 2.39 -29.98 -11.30
CA TYR A 443 3.69 -30.58 -11.00
C TYR A 443 3.65 -31.56 -9.80
N GLY A 444 2.47 -31.85 -9.26
CA GLY A 444 2.33 -32.83 -8.19
C GLY A 444 2.59 -32.31 -6.78
N TYR A 445 2.59 -30.99 -6.57
CA TYR A 445 2.78 -30.39 -5.25
C TYR A 445 1.45 -30.19 -4.51
N TYR A 446 1.29 -30.91 -3.40
CA TYR A 446 0.12 -30.92 -2.53
C TYR A 446 0.56 -30.85 -1.07
N ASP A 447 -0.30 -30.31 -0.20
CA ASP A 447 -0.12 -30.35 1.25
C ASP A 447 -0.48 -31.75 1.82
N ASP A 448 -0.25 -31.93 3.13
CA ASP A 448 -0.56 -33.16 3.87
C ASP A 448 -2.04 -33.58 3.80
N GLU A 449 -2.94 -32.63 3.51
CA GLU A 449 -4.37 -32.88 3.33
C GLU A 449 -4.74 -33.22 1.87
N GLY A 450 -3.76 -33.35 0.98
CA GLY A 450 -3.93 -33.62 -0.44
C GLY A 450 -4.48 -32.44 -1.25
N LYS A 451 -4.45 -31.21 -0.71
CA LYS A 451 -4.87 -30.00 -1.42
C LYS A 451 -3.68 -29.38 -2.14
N PRO A 452 -3.86 -28.83 -3.35
CA PRO A 452 -2.76 -28.16 -4.06
C PRO A 452 -2.16 -27.03 -3.24
N LEU A 453 -0.83 -26.93 -3.22
CA LEU A 453 -0.13 -25.80 -2.59
C LEU A 453 -0.54 -24.47 -3.24
N LEU A 454 -0.36 -23.37 -2.50
CA LEU A 454 -0.76 -22.03 -2.93
C LEU A 454 0.15 -20.94 -2.37
N ILE A 455 0.36 -19.90 -3.17
CA ILE A 455 1.14 -18.74 -2.73
C ILE A 455 0.55 -17.42 -3.25
N ARG A 456 0.34 -16.48 -2.35
CA ARG A 456 -0.20 -15.15 -2.63
C ARG A 456 0.88 -14.22 -3.17
N SER A 457 0.56 -13.47 -4.22
CA SER A 457 1.46 -12.51 -4.86
C SER A 457 2.00 -11.39 -3.94
N HIS A 458 1.39 -11.17 -2.77
CA HIS A 458 1.87 -10.20 -1.79
C HIS A 458 2.84 -10.82 -0.76
N GLN A 459 2.83 -12.14 -0.57
CA GLN A 459 3.71 -12.83 0.39
C GLN A 459 5.20 -12.61 0.10
N PRO A 460 5.71 -12.67 -1.15
CA PRO A 460 7.10 -12.33 -1.46
C PRO A 460 7.51 -10.95 -0.96
N ARG A 461 6.60 -9.97 -1.08
CA ARG A 461 6.86 -8.61 -0.59
C ARG A 461 6.97 -8.56 0.93
N HIS A 462 6.15 -9.33 1.66
CA HIS A 462 6.27 -9.46 3.11
C HIS A 462 7.61 -10.10 3.47
N LEU A 463 7.91 -11.27 2.88
CA LEU A 463 9.17 -11.99 3.09
C LEU A 463 10.40 -11.09 2.87
N LEU A 464 10.48 -10.38 1.75
CA LEU A 464 11.63 -9.52 1.44
C LEU A 464 11.77 -8.33 2.39
N ASN A 465 10.66 -7.73 2.86
CA ASN A 465 10.75 -6.68 3.88
C ASN A 465 11.24 -7.27 5.21
N THR A 466 10.73 -8.44 5.62
CA THR A 466 11.20 -9.14 6.81
C THR A 466 12.69 -9.47 6.73
N ILE A 467 13.17 -10.04 5.61
CA ILE A 467 14.60 -10.30 5.38
C ILE A 467 15.43 -9.02 5.44
N ALA A 468 14.94 -7.92 4.86
CA ALA A 468 15.64 -6.64 4.92
C ALA A 468 15.74 -6.08 6.36
N HIS A 469 14.71 -6.27 7.18
CA HIS A 469 14.77 -5.94 8.60
C HIS A 469 15.72 -6.87 9.37
N TYR A 470 15.80 -8.16 9.02
CA TYR A 470 16.84 -9.05 9.57
C TYR A 470 18.25 -8.57 9.21
N GLY A 471 18.46 -8.16 7.96
CA GLY A 471 19.72 -7.59 7.48
C GLY A 471 19.95 -6.11 7.85
N GLU A 472 19.23 -5.58 8.84
CA GLU A 472 19.43 -4.24 9.44
C GLU A 472 19.28 -3.07 8.46
N MET A 473 18.56 -3.24 7.35
CA MET A 473 18.28 -2.12 6.45
C MET A 473 17.41 -1.06 7.15
N SER A 474 17.76 0.21 6.94
CA SER A 474 16.99 1.33 7.51
C SER A 474 15.56 1.37 6.97
N GLU A 475 14.62 1.94 7.75
CA GLU A 475 13.23 2.13 7.31
C GLU A 475 13.14 2.96 6.02
N LEU A 476 14.04 3.92 5.84
CA LEU A 476 14.10 4.76 4.64
C LEU A 476 14.57 3.95 3.43
N ASP A 477 15.60 3.12 3.58
CA ASP A 477 16.10 2.26 2.51
C ASP A 477 15.07 1.21 2.10
N ILE A 478 14.40 0.59 3.09
CA ILE A 478 13.32 -0.36 2.84
C ILE A 478 12.16 0.33 2.13
N ALA A 479 11.78 1.55 2.53
CA ALA A 479 10.74 2.31 1.86
C ALA A 479 11.10 2.64 0.40
N LYS A 480 12.35 3.07 0.17
CA LYS A 480 12.90 3.35 -1.17
C LYS A 480 12.92 2.10 -2.05
N TRP A 481 13.48 1.00 -1.56
CA TRP A 481 13.52 -0.29 -2.28
C TRP A 481 12.12 -0.82 -2.59
N SER A 482 11.18 -0.61 -1.67
CA SER A 482 9.77 -0.97 -1.79
C SER A 482 8.91 -0.01 -2.64
N GLY A 483 9.44 1.14 -3.06
CA GLY A 483 8.70 2.18 -3.80
C GLY A 483 7.57 2.83 -2.99
N ARG A 484 7.81 3.14 -1.71
CA ARG A 484 6.86 3.80 -0.79
C ARG A 484 7.29 5.25 -0.56
N ILE A 485 6.34 6.19 -0.63
CA ILE A 485 6.59 7.58 -0.18
C ILE A 485 6.74 7.66 1.34
N ASN A 486 5.93 6.90 2.09
CA ASN A 486 5.88 6.99 3.55
C ASN A 486 6.42 5.70 4.18
N ALA A 487 7.50 5.84 4.97
CA ALA A 487 8.15 4.75 5.69
C ALA A 487 7.26 4.07 6.73
N ASN A 488 6.25 4.76 7.28
CA ASN A 488 5.28 4.16 8.22
C ASN A 488 4.48 3.00 7.60
N GLN A 489 4.48 2.89 6.27
CA GLN A 489 3.87 1.77 5.58
C GLN A 489 4.68 0.48 5.67
N ASN A 490 5.95 0.53 6.10
CA ASN A 490 6.81 -0.64 6.27
C ASN A 490 6.30 -1.54 7.40
N ARG A 491 5.71 -0.95 8.45
CA ARG A 491 5.11 -1.66 9.60
C ARG A 491 4.17 -2.81 9.23
N VAL A 492 3.40 -2.66 8.15
CA VAL A 492 2.46 -3.69 7.68
C VAL A 492 3.18 -4.92 7.10
N TYR A 493 4.42 -4.73 6.66
CA TYR A 493 5.25 -5.74 6.00
C TYR A 493 6.43 -6.22 6.85
N ASN A 494 6.70 -5.58 7.97
CA ASN A 494 7.68 -6.02 8.94
C ASN A 494 7.05 -7.12 9.80
N HIS A 495 7.53 -8.34 9.63
CA HIS A 495 7.18 -9.47 10.48
C HIS A 495 8.33 -9.88 11.39
N VAL A 496 9.21 -8.93 11.72
CA VAL A 496 10.06 -8.86 12.92
C VAL A 496 9.43 -9.41 14.22
N SER A 497 9.75 -10.56 14.82
CA SER A 497 9.19 -10.86 16.16
C SER A 497 9.91 -10.12 17.28
N GLU A 498 9.33 -10.12 18.47
CA GLU A 498 10.02 -9.63 19.67
C GLU A 498 11.20 -10.53 20.03
N GLU A 499 11.04 -11.85 19.94
CA GLU A 499 12.09 -12.84 20.22
C GLU A 499 13.30 -12.64 19.30
N ASP A 500 13.05 -12.45 18.00
CA ASP A 500 14.06 -12.12 17.00
C ASP A 500 14.83 -10.84 17.36
N MET A 501 14.12 -9.82 17.87
CA MET A 501 14.73 -8.57 18.31
C MET A 501 15.53 -8.74 19.60
N LEU A 502 15.05 -9.58 20.53
CA LEU A 502 15.78 -9.91 21.76
C LEU A 502 17.08 -10.64 21.45
N ASP A 503 17.07 -11.59 20.52
CA ASP A 503 18.29 -12.29 20.09
C ASP A 503 19.27 -11.37 19.39
N LYS A 504 18.79 -10.42 18.60
CA LYS A 504 19.61 -9.32 18.07
C LYS A 504 20.22 -8.46 19.17
N ILE A 505 19.42 -8.02 20.14
CA ILE A 505 19.91 -7.22 21.29
C ILE A 505 20.96 -8.00 22.08
N LYS A 506 20.79 -9.30 22.28
CA LYS A 506 21.80 -10.17 22.93
C LYS A 506 23.09 -10.27 22.11
N ALA A 507 22.99 -10.33 20.78
CA ALA A 507 24.14 -10.43 19.87
C ALA A 507 24.92 -9.10 19.76
N ILE A 508 24.25 -7.97 19.94
CA ILE A 508 24.93 -6.69 20.13
C ILE A 508 25.72 -6.81 21.43
N LYS A 509 27.05 -6.89 21.32
CA LYS A 509 27.95 -6.69 22.46
C LYS A 509 27.82 -5.25 22.93
N LEU A 510 26.73 -4.95 23.63
CA LEU A 510 26.61 -3.76 24.44
C LEU A 510 27.73 -3.90 25.47
N ASN A 511 28.78 -3.09 25.31
CA ASN A 511 29.75 -2.90 26.39
C ASN A 511 28.90 -2.58 27.63
N ARG A 512 28.99 -3.43 28.65
CA ARG A 512 28.25 -3.32 29.93
C ARG A 512 28.60 -2.05 30.72
N SER A 513 29.25 -1.07 30.10
CA SER A 513 29.39 0.27 30.63
C SER A 513 28.18 1.11 30.21
N ASN A 514 27.27 1.28 31.17
CA ASN A 514 26.53 2.54 31.43
C ASN A 514 25.07 2.69 31.02
N TYR A 515 24.34 1.66 30.55
CA TYR A 515 22.88 1.82 30.40
C TYR A 515 22.11 0.58 30.87
N CYS A 516 21.59 0.69 32.09
CA CYS A 516 20.56 -0.17 32.72
C CYS A 516 20.94 -1.64 32.99
N GLN A 517 21.54 -1.93 34.15
CA GLN A 517 21.36 -3.22 34.80
C GLN A 517 20.00 -3.26 35.51
N ARG A 518 19.16 -4.21 35.14
CA ARG A 518 18.00 -4.62 35.93
C ARG A 518 18.41 -5.87 36.69
N GLU A 519 18.97 -5.70 37.87
CA GLU A 519 19.17 -6.83 38.78
C GLU A 519 17.83 -7.17 39.44
N SER A 520 17.45 -8.45 39.36
CA SER A 520 16.38 -9.02 40.16
C SER A 520 16.78 -8.91 41.63
N ILE A 521 16.09 -8.08 42.40
CA ILE A 521 16.36 -7.84 43.82
C ILE A 521 15.95 -9.08 44.62
N PRO A 522 16.88 -9.79 45.31
CA PRO A 522 16.53 -10.42 46.58
C PRO A 522 16.41 -9.28 47.60
N THR A 523 15.30 -9.25 48.33
CA THR A 523 15.11 -8.37 49.50
C THR A 523 16.25 -8.58 50.49
N ASN A 524 17.27 -7.72 50.41
CA ASN A 524 18.12 -7.28 51.52
C ASN A 524 19.01 -6.13 51.00
N GLU A 525 18.80 -4.94 51.58
CA GLU A 525 19.69 -3.78 51.65
C GLU A 525 20.67 -3.57 50.47
N LEU A 526 20.22 -2.86 49.43
CA LEU A 526 21.10 -2.24 48.44
C LEU A 526 21.82 -1.03 49.08
N THR A 527 22.97 -1.27 49.70
CA THR A 527 23.97 -0.22 49.94
C THR A 527 24.63 0.12 48.60
N ILE A 528 24.32 1.31 48.07
CA ILE A 528 25.15 1.92 47.03
C ILE A 528 26.52 2.14 47.67
N ASP A 529 27.58 1.61 47.05
CA ASP A 529 28.94 1.97 47.39
C ASP A 529 29.19 3.40 46.89
N PHE A 530 28.78 4.37 47.70
CA PHE A 530 28.97 5.79 47.43
C PHE A 530 30.46 6.13 47.27
N ASP A 531 31.37 5.32 47.81
CA ASP A 531 32.81 5.53 47.74
C ASP A 531 33.38 5.27 46.33
N ASN A 532 32.62 4.63 45.43
CA ASN A 532 33.02 4.32 44.05
C ASN A 532 32.19 5.05 42.97
N LEU A 533 31.69 6.26 43.26
CA LEU A 533 30.92 7.05 42.29
C LEU A 533 31.83 7.83 41.30
N ASN A 534 31.72 7.51 40.01
CA ASN A 534 32.50 8.15 38.93
C ASN A 534 31.89 9.46 38.38
N GLN A 535 30.68 9.86 38.78
CA GLN A 535 30.06 11.12 38.33
C GLN A 535 29.05 11.69 39.34
N GLY A 536 28.96 13.02 39.40
CA GLY A 536 28.17 13.76 40.40
C GLY A 536 26.79 14.22 39.95
N ALA A 537 26.35 13.93 38.72
CA ALA A 537 25.02 14.27 38.22
C ALA A 537 23.96 13.25 38.69
N ILE A 538 23.68 13.23 39.99
CA ILE A 538 22.77 12.24 40.62
C ILE A 538 21.68 12.94 41.41
N HIS A 539 20.42 12.56 41.21
CA HIS A 539 19.33 12.91 42.12
C HIS A 539 19.22 11.86 43.22
N LEU A 540 19.16 12.28 44.47
CA LEU A 540 18.96 11.41 45.63
C LEU A 540 17.55 11.65 46.19
N THR A 541 16.80 10.58 46.42
CA THR A 541 15.48 10.59 47.08
C THR A 541 15.45 9.56 48.21
N GLU A 542 14.42 9.61 49.05
CA GLU A 542 14.22 8.63 50.12
C GLU A 542 13.99 7.20 49.60
N PHE A 543 13.48 7.07 48.36
CA PHE A 543 13.18 5.79 47.72
C PHE A 543 14.31 5.27 46.82
N GLY A 544 15.38 6.04 46.62
CA GLY A 544 16.49 5.65 45.76
C GLY A 544 17.23 6.83 45.14
N TYR A 545 17.82 6.62 43.96
CA TYR A 545 18.61 7.62 43.27
C TYR A 545 18.47 7.49 41.76
N CYS A 546 18.67 8.60 41.06
CA CYS A 546 18.63 8.65 39.60
C CYS A 546 19.91 9.30 39.07
N VAL A 547 20.65 8.57 38.24
CA VAL A 547 21.95 8.99 37.70
C VAL A 547 21.75 9.59 36.30
N HIS A 548 22.39 10.73 36.04
CA HIS A 548 22.30 11.48 34.79
C HIS A 548 23.68 11.86 34.24
N ASN A 549 23.71 12.36 33.01
CA ASN A 549 24.87 13.02 32.43
C ASN A 549 24.78 14.54 32.69
N TYR A 550 25.91 15.22 32.89
CA TYR A 550 25.98 16.67 33.10
C TYR A 550 25.32 17.51 31.99
N LEU A 551 25.22 16.98 30.76
CA LEU A 551 24.50 17.60 29.64
C LEU A 551 23.00 17.82 29.92
N ILE A 552 22.42 17.02 30.83
CA ILE A 552 21.02 17.10 31.23
C ILE A 552 20.93 18.01 32.46
N LYS A 553 20.06 19.03 32.43
CA LYS A 553 19.84 19.89 33.59
C LYS A 553 19.16 19.11 34.73
N PRO A 554 19.48 19.39 36.01
CA PRO A 554 18.79 18.80 37.15
C PRO A 554 17.26 19.02 37.07
N CYS A 555 16.49 17.98 37.33
CA CYS A 555 15.03 18.02 37.26
C CYS A 555 14.45 18.87 38.41
N ALA A 556 13.72 19.93 38.07
CA ALA A 556 13.06 20.78 39.07
C ALA A 556 11.94 20.06 39.83
N LYS A 557 11.25 19.08 39.20
CA LYS A 557 10.12 18.36 39.81
C LYS A 557 10.53 17.37 40.89
N ILE A 558 11.74 16.81 40.82
CA ILE A 558 12.23 15.85 41.83
C ILE A 558 12.47 16.55 43.18
N ASN A 559 12.69 17.88 43.17
CA ASN A 559 12.79 18.68 44.39
C ASN A 559 11.44 19.00 45.05
N HIS A 560 10.30 18.70 44.42
CA HIS A 560 8.99 18.95 45.04
C HIS A 560 8.74 18.08 46.28
N LEU A 561 9.39 16.92 46.40
CA LEU A 561 9.30 16.08 47.59
C LEU A 561 9.97 16.71 48.83
N ILE A 562 10.82 17.73 48.65
CA ILE A 562 11.42 18.53 49.74
C ILE A 562 10.69 19.89 49.89
N GLU A 563 9.76 20.21 48.98
CA GLU A 563 9.01 21.49 49.00
C GLU A 563 7.58 21.33 49.55
N CYS A 564 7.06 20.11 49.65
CA CYS A 564 5.83 19.82 50.37
C CYS A 564 6.19 19.36 51.78
N ASP A 565 6.35 20.32 52.68
CA ASP A 565 5.89 20.27 54.08
C ASP A 565 6.25 21.62 54.74
N ASN A 566 5.34 22.59 54.60
CA ASN A 566 5.35 23.84 55.35
C ASN A 566 4.71 23.67 56.74
N GLU A 567 4.63 22.45 57.26
CA GLU A 567 4.23 22.16 58.63
C GLU A 567 5.32 21.30 59.23
N THR A 568 6.05 21.84 60.21
CA THR A 568 7.07 21.14 60.99
C THR A 568 6.47 19.88 61.65
N PRO A 569 6.80 18.66 61.23
CA PRO A 569 6.52 17.49 62.04
C PRO A 569 7.67 17.35 63.04
N ASP A 570 7.36 17.00 64.29
CA ASP A 570 8.37 16.56 65.26
C ASP A 570 9.20 15.43 64.62
N ILE A 571 10.44 15.74 64.23
CA ILE A 571 11.35 14.77 63.62
C ILE A 571 11.75 13.79 64.72
N ASN A 572 11.19 12.60 64.67
CA ASN A 572 11.56 11.50 65.55
C ASN A 572 13.05 11.11 65.34
N SER A 573 13.67 10.44 66.32
CA SER A 573 15.12 10.16 66.31
C SER A 573 15.60 9.34 65.11
N VAL A 574 14.72 8.52 64.52
CA VAL A 574 15.00 7.69 63.35
C VAL A 574 15.08 8.52 62.07
N ASP A 575 14.22 9.53 61.92
CA ASP A 575 14.23 10.41 60.76
C ASP A 575 15.44 11.36 60.77
N ARG A 576 15.94 11.73 61.94
CA ARG A 576 17.18 12.52 62.09
C ARG A 576 18.43 11.76 61.62
N ILE A 577 18.55 10.48 61.97
CA ILE A 577 19.66 9.61 61.51
C ILE A 577 19.61 9.43 59.99
N ARG A 578 18.42 9.25 59.41
CA ARG A 578 18.23 9.13 57.97
C ARG A 578 18.61 10.41 57.23
N LEU A 579 18.15 11.57 57.71
CA LEU A 579 18.52 12.88 57.16
C LEU A 579 20.03 13.13 57.22
N GLN A 580 20.69 12.67 58.28
CA GLN A 580 22.14 12.78 58.42
C GLN A 580 22.89 11.91 57.40
N SER A 581 22.43 10.69 57.14
CA SER A 581 22.99 9.83 56.07
C SER A 581 22.78 10.44 54.67
N VAL A 582 21.60 11.03 54.41
CA VAL A 582 21.31 11.72 53.14
C VAL A 582 22.22 12.94 52.97
N ARG A 583 22.46 13.70 54.05
CA ARG A 583 23.37 14.85 54.04
C ARG A 583 24.79 14.46 53.63
N GLU A 584 25.33 13.38 54.18
CA GLU A 584 26.68 12.87 53.86
C GLU A 584 26.80 12.49 52.38
N LYS A 585 25.79 11.79 51.85
CA LYS A 585 25.71 11.41 50.44
C LYS A 585 25.65 12.64 49.52
N VAL A 586 24.85 13.64 49.87
CA VAL A 586 24.77 14.91 49.09
C VAL A 586 26.08 15.69 49.18
N MET A 587 26.80 15.66 50.31
CA MET A 587 28.15 16.26 50.40
C MET A 587 29.14 15.61 49.45
N GLN A 588 29.10 14.29 49.30
CA GLN A 588 29.95 13.56 48.37
C GLN A 588 29.61 13.88 46.91
N LEU A 589 28.33 13.89 46.55
CA LEU A 589 27.87 14.29 45.22
C LEU A 589 28.27 15.73 44.87
N LYS A 590 28.19 16.65 45.85
CA LYS A 590 28.68 18.02 45.70
C LYS A 590 30.18 18.05 45.41
N ARG A 591 31.00 17.26 46.11
CA ARG A 591 32.46 17.18 45.86
C ARG A 591 32.76 16.67 44.46
N ILE A 592 32.09 15.61 44.02
CA ILE A 592 32.30 15.05 42.67
C ILE A 592 31.85 16.06 41.59
N ALA A 593 30.71 16.72 41.77
CA ALA A 593 30.25 17.77 40.85
C ALA A 593 31.16 19.01 40.86
N GLN A 594 31.82 19.32 41.98
CA GLN A 594 32.81 20.39 42.07
C GLN A 594 34.06 20.05 41.27
N ILE A 595 34.58 18.82 41.39
CA ILE A 595 35.74 18.34 40.61
C ILE A 595 35.41 18.35 39.10
N ALA A 596 34.24 17.86 38.70
CA ALA A 596 33.80 17.88 37.29
C ALA A 596 33.67 19.31 36.74
N TYR A 597 33.17 20.25 37.56
CA TYR A 597 33.11 21.66 37.19
C TYR A 597 34.51 22.27 37.01
N GLU A 598 35.45 21.96 37.91
CA GLU A 598 36.85 22.41 37.83
C GLU A 598 37.58 21.81 36.62
N ASN A 599 37.26 20.57 36.24
CA ASN A 599 37.77 19.91 35.05
C ASN A 599 37.14 20.43 33.73
N GLY A 600 36.16 21.33 33.80
CA GLY A 600 35.53 21.94 32.63
C GLY A 600 34.38 21.14 32.01
N ASP A 601 33.81 20.16 32.73
CA ASP A 601 32.70 19.36 32.21
C ASP A 601 31.44 20.22 32.00
N TYR A 602 31.00 20.29 30.74
CA TYR A 602 29.88 21.15 30.35
C TYR A 602 28.56 20.71 31.03
N GLY A 603 28.02 21.60 31.88
CA GLY A 603 26.78 21.39 32.63
C GLY A 603 26.97 20.93 34.10
N ALA A 604 28.21 20.65 34.53
CA ALA A 604 28.52 20.31 35.92
C ALA A 604 28.22 21.46 36.90
N ASP A 605 28.34 22.72 36.44
CA ASP A 605 27.97 23.93 37.17
C ASP A 605 26.53 23.89 37.74
N LYS A 606 25.59 23.41 36.93
CA LYS A 606 24.17 23.33 37.30
C LYS A 606 23.91 22.25 38.34
N TRP A 607 24.59 21.12 38.22
CA TRP A 607 24.51 20.02 39.19
C TRP A 607 25.17 20.40 40.52
N LEU A 608 26.29 21.11 40.49
CA LEU A 608 26.93 21.67 41.67
C LEU A 608 26.01 22.65 42.41
N GLN A 609 25.32 23.55 41.69
CA GLN A 609 24.33 24.46 42.27
C GLN A 609 23.15 23.70 42.89
N HIS A 610 22.67 22.66 42.21
CA HIS A 610 21.58 21.81 42.70
C HIS A 610 21.94 21.14 44.03
N HIS A 611 23.13 20.54 44.13
CA HIS A 611 23.61 19.91 45.36
C HIS A 611 23.83 20.90 46.51
N LYS A 612 24.34 22.10 46.21
CA LYS A 612 24.46 23.18 47.20
C LYS A 612 23.09 23.53 47.79
N LYS A 613 22.08 23.72 46.95
CA LYS A 613 20.72 24.06 47.38
C LYS A 613 20.08 22.94 48.22
N ASN A 614 20.27 21.68 47.84
CA ASN A 614 19.74 20.56 48.60
C ASN A 614 20.43 20.45 49.98
N LEU A 615 21.75 20.66 50.03
CA LEU A 615 22.51 20.64 51.28
C LEU A 615 22.07 21.75 52.25
N GLU A 616 21.86 22.97 51.74
CA GLU A 616 21.34 24.09 52.55
C GLU A 616 19.99 23.77 53.18
N ARG A 617 19.09 23.11 52.43
CA ARG A 617 17.78 22.68 52.93
C ARG A 617 17.90 21.59 53.99
N ILE A 618 18.68 20.55 53.73
CA ILE A 618 18.90 19.44 54.69
C ILE A 618 19.52 19.97 55.99
N ASN A 619 20.47 20.90 55.91
CA ASN A 619 21.06 21.52 57.10
C ASN A 619 20.03 22.32 57.92
N LYS A 620 19.07 23.00 57.28
CA LYS A 620 17.99 23.68 58.00
C LYS A 620 17.08 22.71 58.75
N LEU A 621 16.75 21.57 58.13
CA LEU A 621 15.91 20.54 58.75
C LEU A 621 16.60 19.82 59.93
N LEU A 622 17.94 19.70 59.91
CA LEU A 622 18.71 19.10 61.00
C LEU A 622 19.00 20.06 62.17
N ASN A 623 18.93 21.37 61.93
CA ASN A 623 19.18 22.41 62.94
C ASN A 623 17.91 22.85 63.66
N ASN A 624 16.73 22.53 63.12
CA ASN A 624 15.46 22.55 63.84
C ASN A 624 15.29 21.24 64.64
#